data_AF-A0A7J8WZ96-F1
#
_entry.id   AF-A0A7J8WZ96-F1
#
_cell.length_a   1.000
_cell.length_b   1.000
_cell.length_c   1.000
_cell.angle_alpha   90.00
_cell.angle_beta   90.00
_cell.angle_gamma   90.00
#
_symmetry.space_group_name_H-M   'P 1'
#
loop_
_entity.id
_entity.type
_entity.pdbx_description
1 polymer ?
#
loop_
_entity_poly.entity_id
_entity_poly.type
_entity_poly.pdbx_seq_one_letter_code
_entity_poly.pdbx_strand_id
1 'polypeptide(L)'
;MLGFAGVPPTCMVQCLHEGFNHPDGYDCAPENVKVGSLQMFMKNSGSCEDMGPGAFPVEEVHKITVFDIRMANADRHAGNILIGKGDDGRTVLIPIDHGYCLPESFEDCTFDWLYWPQSRKPYTPDTIAYIKSLDAEQDIALLKSYGLDVPLECARTLRISTMLLKKGVERGLTPFAIGSIMCRENINKESAIEQIVEEAQDSLLPGMSEAAFIQSISEVLDSWLDKLTN
;
A
#
# COMPACT_ATOMS: atom_id res chain seq x y z
N MET A 1 -4.43 -4.52 19.48
CA MET A 1 -4.71 -5.59 18.50
C MET A 1 -4.00 -5.18 17.22
N LEU A 2 -3.19 -6.05 16.61
CA LEU A 2 -2.57 -5.75 15.31
C LEU A 2 -3.65 -5.75 14.21
N GLY A 3 -3.54 -4.82 13.26
CA GLY A 3 -4.40 -4.79 12.08
C GLY A 3 -4.09 -5.95 11.11
N PHE A 4 -4.92 -6.10 10.07
CA PHE A 4 -4.83 -7.21 9.09
C PHE A 4 -3.42 -7.46 8.56
N ALA A 5 -2.72 -6.38 8.17
CA ALA A 5 -1.41 -6.44 7.53
C ALA A 5 -0.23 -6.66 8.49
N GLY A 6 -0.48 -6.68 9.81
CA GLY A 6 0.60 -6.79 10.80
C GLY A 6 1.46 -5.53 10.95
N VAL A 7 1.05 -4.40 10.38
CA VAL A 7 1.71 -3.09 10.60
C VAL A 7 1.70 -2.80 12.11
N PRO A 8 2.86 -2.50 12.73
CA PRO A 8 2.91 -2.13 14.13
C PRO A 8 2.05 -0.88 14.37
N PRO A 9 1.40 -0.75 15.54
CA PRO A 9 0.67 0.46 15.89
C PRO A 9 1.51 1.71 15.63
N THR A 10 0.97 2.59 14.79
CA THR A 10 1.58 3.87 14.44
C THR A 10 0.57 4.97 14.69
N CYS A 11 1.00 6.05 15.32
CA CYS A 11 0.16 7.23 15.54
C CYS A 11 0.93 8.52 15.24
N MET A 12 0.19 9.60 14.96
CA MET A 12 0.75 10.95 14.93
C MET A 12 0.94 11.42 16.37
N VAL A 13 2.13 11.94 16.68
CA VAL A 13 2.48 12.45 18.01
C VAL A 13 3.14 13.81 17.93
N GLN A 14 3.05 14.55 19.02
CA GLN A 14 3.93 15.67 19.32
C GLN A 14 4.96 15.22 20.35
N CYS A 15 6.24 15.46 20.08
CA CYS A 15 7.33 15.04 20.95
C CYS A 15 8.38 16.15 21.07
N LEU A 16 8.87 16.35 22.29
CA LEU A 16 9.95 17.28 22.62
C LEU A 16 11.11 16.47 23.19
N HIS A 17 12.27 16.52 22.52
CA HIS A 17 13.45 15.78 22.96
C HIS A 17 14.74 16.46 22.47
N GLU A 18 15.76 16.54 23.32
CA GLU A 18 17.04 17.19 23.03
C GLU A 18 17.83 16.49 21.90
N GLY A 19 17.67 15.17 21.79
CA GLY A 19 18.33 14.35 20.76
C GLY A 19 17.75 14.52 19.34
N PHE A 20 16.69 15.31 19.15
CA PHE A 20 16.22 15.64 17.80
C PHE A 20 17.07 16.74 17.15
N ASN A 21 17.00 16.85 15.83
CA ASN A 21 17.70 17.92 15.09
C ASN A 21 17.06 19.30 15.33
N HIS A 22 17.72 20.20 16.06
CA HIS A 22 17.27 21.57 16.33
C HIS A 22 18.27 22.58 15.75
N PRO A 23 18.12 23.01 14.48
CA PRO A 23 19.11 23.85 13.80
C PRO A 23 19.29 25.23 14.47
N ASP A 24 18.24 25.75 15.10
CA ASP A 24 18.24 27.05 15.77
C ASP A 24 18.59 26.97 17.27
N GLY A 25 19.03 25.78 17.74
CA GLY A 25 19.30 25.50 19.14
C GLY A 25 18.12 24.85 19.88
N TYR A 26 18.41 24.29 21.05
CA TYR A 26 17.45 23.59 21.90
C TYR A 26 17.43 24.25 23.28
N ASP A 27 16.30 24.84 23.63
CA ASP A 27 16.04 25.50 24.91
C ASP A 27 14.84 24.86 25.65
N CYS A 28 14.36 23.72 25.16
CA CYS A 28 13.21 22.99 25.69
C CYS A 28 11.91 23.83 25.63
N ALA A 29 11.80 24.71 24.63
CA ALA A 29 10.62 25.54 24.41
C ALA A 29 9.60 24.90 23.44
N PRO A 30 8.35 25.40 23.39
CA PRO A 30 7.31 24.87 22.49
C PRO A 30 7.69 24.83 21.00
N GLU A 31 8.53 25.75 20.55
CA GLU A 31 9.11 25.80 19.19
C GLU A 31 10.01 24.60 18.86
N ASN A 32 10.54 23.92 19.86
CA ASN A 32 11.31 22.69 19.69
C ASN A 32 10.42 21.43 19.63
N VAL A 33 9.10 21.55 19.80
CA VAL A 33 8.17 20.41 19.67
C VAL A 33 8.09 19.98 18.21
N LYS A 34 8.34 18.69 17.95
CA LYS A 34 8.21 18.09 16.63
C LYS A 34 6.93 17.29 16.52
N VAL A 35 6.27 17.41 15.38
CA VAL A 35 5.17 16.54 14.97
C VAL A 35 5.71 15.45 14.05
N GLY A 36 5.31 14.21 14.27
CA GLY A 36 5.71 13.10 13.40
C GLY A 36 4.96 11.82 13.72
N SER A 37 5.27 10.77 12.95
CA SER A 37 4.78 9.43 13.22
C SER A 37 5.61 8.76 14.32
N LEU A 38 4.94 8.06 15.24
CA LEU A 38 5.56 7.18 16.22
C LEU A 38 5.02 5.78 16.00
N GLN A 39 5.90 4.88 15.58
CA GLN A 39 5.59 3.48 15.39
C GLN A 39 6.13 2.65 16.57
N MET A 40 5.31 1.74 17.08
CA MET A 40 5.69 0.82 18.13
C MET A 40 6.85 -0.08 17.67
N PHE A 41 7.92 -0.11 18.45
CA PHE A 41 9.03 -1.02 18.21
C PHE A 41 8.58 -2.48 18.38
N MET A 42 8.96 -3.33 17.42
CA MET A 42 8.67 -4.76 17.45
C MET A 42 9.95 -5.57 17.58
N LYS A 43 9.99 -6.49 18.54
CA LYS A 43 11.07 -7.47 18.64
C LYS A 43 11.05 -8.37 17.39
N ASN A 44 12.19 -8.46 16.72
CA ASN A 44 12.34 -9.15 15.44
C ASN A 44 13.69 -9.90 15.39
N SER A 45 13.96 -10.59 14.29
CA SER A 45 15.16 -11.40 14.04
C SER A 45 15.86 -11.03 12.73
N GLY A 46 15.77 -9.76 12.31
CA GLY A 46 16.31 -9.26 11.04
C GLY A 46 15.25 -8.96 9.99
N SER A 47 15.68 -8.45 8.84
CA SER A 47 14.81 -8.18 7.68
C SER A 47 14.70 -9.40 6.76
N CYS A 48 13.79 -9.33 5.80
CA CYS A 48 13.67 -10.35 4.76
C CYS A 48 14.85 -10.36 3.77
N GLU A 49 15.71 -9.34 3.73
CA GLU A 49 16.91 -9.33 2.86
C GLU A 49 17.91 -10.41 3.22
N ASP A 50 17.97 -10.78 4.51
CA ASP A 50 18.88 -11.80 5.03
C ASP A 50 18.37 -13.24 4.82
N MET A 51 17.16 -13.43 4.27
CA MET A 51 16.52 -14.74 4.11
C MET A 51 15.96 -14.96 2.69
N GLY A 52 16.10 -16.18 2.18
CA GLY A 52 15.49 -16.55 0.91
C GLY A 52 13.94 -16.53 1.00
N PRO A 53 13.23 -15.91 0.03
CA PRO A 53 11.80 -15.66 0.15
C PRO A 53 10.95 -16.93 0.20
N GLY A 54 11.47 -18.08 -0.26
CA GLY A 54 10.75 -19.36 -0.23
C GLY A 54 10.40 -19.88 1.17
N ALA A 55 11.01 -19.35 2.23
CA ALA A 55 10.75 -19.78 3.61
C ALA A 55 9.56 -19.06 4.27
N PHE A 56 9.03 -17.99 3.67
CA PHE A 56 7.98 -17.17 4.27
C PHE A 56 6.60 -17.83 4.16
N PRO A 57 5.76 -17.80 5.21
CA PRO A 57 4.39 -18.27 5.13
C PRO A 57 3.59 -17.50 4.07
N VAL A 58 2.78 -18.20 3.28
CA VAL A 58 2.00 -17.61 2.17
C VAL A 58 1.05 -16.53 2.70
N GLU A 59 0.40 -16.82 3.81
CA GLU A 59 -0.59 -15.97 4.46
C GLU A 59 0.02 -14.66 4.97
N GLU A 60 1.27 -14.70 5.45
CA GLU A 60 1.98 -13.50 5.91
C GLU A 60 2.39 -12.60 4.74
N VAL A 61 2.82 -13.18 3.61
CA VAL A 61 3.10 -12.40 2.39
C VAL A 61 1.81 -11.79 1.85
N HIS A 62 0.70 -12.54 1.80
CA HIS A 62 -0.58 -12.06 1.30
C HIS A 62 -1.14 -10.87 2.11
N LYS A 63 -0.92 -10.86 3.42
CA LYS A 63 -1.27 -9.71 4.28
C LYS A 63 -0.60 -8.42 3.81
N ILE A 64 0.68 -8.52 3.47
CA ILE A 64 1.50 -7.40 2.99
C ILE A 64 1.07 -7.00 1.58
N THR A 65 0.86 -7.97 0.67
CA THR A 65 0.45 -7.66 -0.72
C THR A 65 -0.87 -6.90 -0.77
N VAL A 66 -1.85 -7.27 0.05
CA VAL A 66 -3.14 -6.56 0.15
C VAL A 66 -2.94 -5.11 0.58
N PHE A 67 -2.09 -4.88 1.57
CA PHE A 67 -1.84 -3.54 2.09
C PHE A 67 -1.04 -2.69 1.11
N ASP A 68 0.04 -3.20 0.55
CA ASP A 68 0.90 -2.46 -0.37
C ASP A 68 0.20 -2.13 -1.69
N ILE A 69 -0.59 -3.07 -2.24
CA ILE A 69 -1.43 -2.79 -3.42
C ILE A 69 -2.40 -1.67 -3.09
N ARG A 70 -3.18 -1.79 -2.01
CA ARG A 70 -4.15 -0.77 -1.59
C ARG A 70 -3.50 0.60 -1.38
N MET A 71 -2.33 0.64 -0.77
CA MET A 71 -1.63 1.90 -0.46
C MET A 71 -0.74 2.40 -1.59
N ALA A 72 -0.65 1.67 -2.72
CA ALA A 72 0.27 1.93 -3.83
C ALA A 72 1.69 2.24 -3.34
N ASN A 73 2.25 1.34 -2.54
CA ASN A 73 3.55 1.56 -1.91
C ASN A 73 4.66 1.74 -2.97
N ALA A 74 5.40 2.85 -2.89
CA ALA A 74 6.48 3.19 -3.80
C ALA A 74 7.88 2.78 -3.30
N ASP A 75 7.95 2.08 -2.16
CA ASP A 75 9.23 1.62 -1.59
C ASP A 75 9.11 0.28 -0.85
N ARG A 76 8.32 -0.68 -1.37
CA ARG A 76 8.28 -2.02 -0.76
C ARG A 76 9.45 -2.87 -1.26
N HIS A 77 10.54 -2.85 -0.48
CA HIS A 77 11.63 -3.82 -0.59
C HIS A 77 11.70 -4.79 0.61
N ALA A 78 12.49 -5.85 0.47
CA ALA A 78 12.65 -6.88 1.50
C ALA A 78 13.22 -6.33 2.84
N GLY A 79 13.98 -5.23 2.79
CA GLY A 79 14.51 -4.53 3.97
C GLY A 79 13.42 -3.90 4.84
N ASN A 80 12.30 -3.52 4.22
CA ASN A 80 11.14 -2.93 4.90
C ASN A 80 10.17 -3.98 5.47
N ILE A 81 10.54 -5.26 5.45
CA ILE A 81 9.78 -6.36 6.06
C ILE A 81 10.65 -7.06 7.08
N LEU A 82 10.27 -6.98 8.35
CA LEU A 82 10.98 -7.65 9.44
C LEU A 82 10.40 -9.03 9.73
N ILE A 83 11.25 -9.92 10.24
CA ILE A 83 10.88 -11.29 10.57
C ILE A 83 10.72 -11.40 12.08
N GLY A 84 9.50 -11.75 12.52
CA GLY A 84 9.13 -11.91 13.92
C GLY A 84 8.73 -13.33 14.27
N LYS A 85 8.35 -13.50 15.54
CA LYS A 85 7.71 -14.71 16.06
C LYS A 85 6.40 -14.34 16.73
N GLY A 86 5.31 -15.00 16.31
CA GLY A 86 4.03 -14.91 16.99
C GLY A 86 4.07 -15.63 18.34
N ASP A 87 3.01 -15.46 19.13
CA ASP A 87 2.89 -16.06 20.47
C ASP A 87 2.93 -17.59 20.44
N ASP A 88 2.56 -18.20 19.32
CA ASP A 88 2.62 -19.64 19.06
C ASP A 88 3.94 -20.11 18.45
N GLY A 89 4.94 -19.23 18.35
CA GLY A 89 6.26 -19.51 17.78
C GLY A 89 6.29 -19.57 16.25
N ARG A 90 5.17 -19.36 15.56
CA ARG A 90 5.16 -19.28 14.09
C ARG A 90 5.85 -18.01 13.63
N THR A 91 6.49 -18.10 12.46
CA THR A 91 7.07 -16.92 11.81
C THR A 91 5.95 -15.97 11.39
N VAL A 92 6.13 -14.69 11.72
CA VAL A 92 5.25 -13.59 11.27
C VAL A 92 6.08 -12.57 10.53
N LEU A 93 5.46 -11.87 9.57
CA LEU A 93 6.10 -10.77 8.86
C LEU A 93 5.57 -9.44 9.38
N ILE A 94 6.47 -8.50 9.63
CA ILE A 94 6.16 -7.20 10.22
C ILE A 94 6.55 -6.13 9.20
N PRO A 95 5.60 -5.64 8.39
CA PRO A 95 5.88 -4.55 7.47
C PRO A 95 6.11 -3.26 8.26
N ILE A 96 7.19 -2.58 7.93
CA ILE A 96 7.54 -1.27 8.46
C ILE A 96 7.76 -0.29 7.29
N ASP A 97 8.09 0.94 7.66
CA ASP A 97 8.51 2.01 6.76
C ASP A 97 7.53 2.27 5.60
N HIS A 98 6.41 2.92 5.94
CA HIS A 98 5.33 3.24 4.99
C HIS A 98 5.35 4.72 4.59
N GLY A 99 6.51 5.37 4.68
CA GLY A 99 6.66 6.80 4.36
C GLY A 99 6.37 7.15 2.91
N TYR A 100 6.53 6.18 2.00
CA TYR A 100 6.31 6.29 0.56
C TYR A 100 5.01 5.62 0.07
N CYS A 101 3.99 5.57 0.93
CA CYS A 101 2.63 5.16 0.55
C CYS A 101 1.79 6.36 0.09
N LEU A 102 0.73 6.09 -0.69
CA LEU A 102 -0.19 7.07 -1.27
C LEU A 102 0.49 8.16 -2.12
N PRO A 103 1.31 7.78 -3.12
CA PRO A 103 1.88 8.73 -4.07
C PRO A 103 0.78 9.42 -4.91
N GLU A 104 1.15 10.55 -5.54
CA GLU A 104 0.26 11.30 -6.45
C GLU A 104 0.04 10.57 -7.79
N SER A 105 0.94 9.66 -8.17
CA SER A 105 0.86 8.83 -9.38
C SER A 105 1.36 7.41 -9.10
N PHE A 106 1.15 6.49 -10.03
CA PHE A 106 1.62 5.10 -9.92
C PHE A 106 3.06 4.88 -10.42
N GLU A 107 3.73 5.93 -10.89
CA GLU A 107 5.05 5.84 -11.54
C GLU A 107 6.10 5.12 -10.68
N ASP A 108 6.13 5.42 -9.39
CA ASP A 108 7.13 4.90 -8.45
C ASP A 108 6.68 3.60 -7.74
N CYS A 109 5.50 3.06 -8.08
CA CYS A 109 4.97 1.88 -7.40
C CYS A 109 5.90 0.67 -7.57
N THR A 110 6.40 0.10 -6.46
CA THR A 110 7.39 -0.98 -6.48
C THR A 110 7.16 -2.01 -5.40
N PHE A 111 7.24 -3.29 -5.77
CA PHE A 111 6.93 -4.43 -4.91
C PHE A 111 7.93 -5.58 -5.08
N ASP A 112 8.88 -5.73 -4.16
CA ASP A 112 9.82 -6.87 -4.17
C ASP A 112 9.12 -8.23 -4.08
N TRP A 113 8.00 -8.29 -3.36
CA TRP A 113 7.23 -9.52 -3.19
C TRP A 113 6.63 -10.06 -4.50
N LEU A 114 6.62 -9.29 -5.59
CA LEU A 114 6.23 -9.79 -6.91
C LEU A 114 7.06 -11.01 -7.32
N TYR A 115 8.34 -11.03 -6.94
CA TYR A 115 9.25 -12.11 -7.31
C TYR A 115 9.26 -13.27 -6.31
N TRP A 116 8.45 -13.19 -5.24
CA TRP A 116 8.37 -14.23 -4.23
C TRP A 116 7.36 -15.31 -4.65
N PRO A 117 7.62 -16.61 -4.41
CA PRO A 117 6.73 -17.68 -4.87
C PRO A 117 5.29 -17.61 -4.30
N GLN A 118 5.12 -16.98 -3.14
CA GLN A 118 3.85 -16.78 -2.45
C GLN A 118 2.91 -15.84 -3.22
N SER A 119 3.43 -14.86 -3.95
CA SER A 119 2.61 -13.90 -4.71
C SER A 119 1.87 -14.56 -5.87
N ARG A 120 2.34 -15.73 -6.33
CA ARG A 120 1.71 -16.53 -7.39
C ARG A 120 0.64 -17.48 -6.88
N LYS A 121 0.39 -17.52 -5.57
CA LYS A 121 -0.69 -18.31 -4.96
C LYS A 121 -1.96 -17.46 -4.87
N PRO A 122 -3.15 -18.04 -5.11
CA PRO A 122 -4.40 -17.31 -4.94
C PRO A 122 -4.62 -16.95 -3.48
N TYR A 123 -5.29 -15.83 -3.22
CA TYR A 123 -5.73 -15.45 -1.88
C TYR A 123 -6.69 -16.49 -1.29
N THR A 124 -6.65 -16.64 0.04
CA THR A 124 -7.62 -17.46 0.77
C THR A 124 -9.01 -16.81 0.76
N PRO A 125 -10.10 -17.58 0.99
CA PRO A 125 -11.46 -17.02 1.09
C PRO A 125 -11.58 -15.91 2.14
N ASP A 126 -10.89 -16.05 3.28
CA ASP A 126 -10.89 -15.05 4.36
C ASP A 126 -10.21 -13.75 3.91
N THR A 127 -9.07 -13.84 3.21
CA THR A 127 -8.39 -12.67 2.63
C THR A 127 -9.25 -12.00 1.56
N ILE A 128 -9.94 -12.77 0.71
CA ILE A 128 -10.88 -12.23 -0.28
C ILE A 128 -12.05 -11.52 0.41
N ALA A 129 -12.60 -12.08 1.48
CA ALA A 129 -13.67 -11.44 2.25
C ALA A 129 -13.21 -10.11 2.87
N TYR A 130 -11.98 -10.07 3.41
CA TYR A 130 -11.37 -8.83 3.90
C TYR A 130 -11.23 -7.79 2.77
N ILE A 131 -10.67 -8.17 1.62
CA ILE A 131 -10.51 -7.28 0.46
C ILE A 131 -11.86 -6.72 0.00
N LYS A 132 -12.90 -7.56 -0.07
CA LYS A 132 -14.26 -7.12 -0.47
C LYS A 132 -14.83 -6.06 0.49
N SER A 133 -14.47 -6.12 1.77
CA SER A 133 -14.92 -5.17 2.79
C SER A 133 -14.22 -3.81 2.75
N LEU A 134 -13.09 -3.68 2.02
CA LEU A 134 -12.35 -2.41 1.92
C LEU A 134 -13.18 -1.32 1.24
N ASP A 135 -13.10 -0.10 1.77
CA ASP A 135 -13.81 1.09 1.28
C ASP A 135 -12.90 2.32 1.37
N ALA A 136 -12.47 2.79 0.19
CA ALA A 136 -11.55 3.92 0.09
C ALA A 136 -12.15 5.23 0.64
N GLU A 137 -13.47 5.45 0.55
CA GLU A 137 -14.07 6.68 1.08
C GLU A 137 -14.10 6.67 2.61
N GLN A 138 -14.35 5.49 3.21
CA GLN A 138 -14.26 5.34 4.66
C GLN A 138 -12.83 5.58 5.16
N ASP A 139 -11.83 5.11 4.42
CA ASP A 139 -10.42 5.32 4.76
C ASP A 139 -10.02 6.80 4.67
N ILE A 140 -10.41 7.49 3.59
CA ILE A 140 -10.14 8.92 3.41
C ILE A 140 -10.83 9.73 4.53
N ALA A 141 -12.09 9.42 4.84
CA ALA A 141 -12.82 10.07 5.93
C ALA A 141 -12.16 9.82 7.29
N LEU A 142 -11.65 8.60 7.53
CA LEU A 142 -10.94 8.25 8.75
C LEU A 142 -9.64 9.06 8.88
N LEU A 143 -8.81 9.11 7.83
CA LEU A 143 -7.56 9.90 7.84
C LEU A 143 -7.85 11.37 8.11
N LYS A 144 -8.86 11.94 7.45
CA LYS A 144 -9.31 13.30 7.70
C LYS A 144 -9.75 13.53 9.14
N SER A 145 -10.44 12.56 9.75
CA SER A 145 -10.87 12.67 11.17
C SER A 145 -9.70 12.72 12.15
N TYR A 146 -8.53 12.21 11.76
CA TYR A 146 -7.27 12.31 12.53
C TYR A 146 -6.40 13.51 12.12
N GLY A 147 -6.92 14.44 11.32
CA GLY A 147 -6.21 15.65 10.89
C GLY A 147 -5.23 15.41 9.73
N LEU A 148 -5.33 14.27 9.04
CA LEU A 148 -4.57 13.97 7.84
C LEU A 148 -5.45 14.22 6.61
N ASP A 149 -5.47 15.47 6.14
CA ASP A 149 -6.13 15.80 4.88
C ASP A 149 -5.34 15.20 3.71
N VAL A 150 -5.91 14.17 3.08
CA VAL A 150 -5.31 13.49 1.94
C VAL A 150 -5.50 14.35 0.68
N PRO A 151 -4.42 14.74 -0.04
CA PRO A 151 -4.52 15.45 -1.30
C PRO A 151 -5.38 14.70 -2.32
N LEU A 152 -6.00 15.44 -3.26
CA LEU A 152 -6.89 14.87 -4.27
C LEU A 152 -6.23 13.72 -5.04
N GLU A 153 -5.00 13.93 -5.50
CA GLU A 153 -4.22 12.95 -6.27
C GLU A 153 -3.91 11.70 -5.45
N CYS A 154 -3.44 11.84 -4.21
CA CYS A 154 -3.22 10.71 -3.29
C CYS A 154 -4.52 9.93 -2.98
N ALA A 155 -5.64 10.65 -2.79
CA ALA A 155 -6.95 10.03 -2.56
C ALA A 155 -7.44 9.28 -3.79
N ARG A 156 -7.17 9.80 -4.99
CA ARG A 156 -7.44 9.13 -6.26
C ARG A 156 -6.61 7.87 -6.40
N THR A 157 -5.31 7.90 -6.12
CA THR A 157 -4.46 6.70 -6.07
C THR A 157 -5.07 5.62 -5.17
N LEU A 158 -5.50 5.98 -3.95
CA LEU A 158 -6.15 5.04 -3.01
C LEU A 158 -7.45 4.44 -3.56
N ARG A 159 -8.29 5.24 -4.23
CA ARG A 159 -9.53 4.75 -4.85
C ARG A 159 -9.24 3.75 -5.96
N ILE A 160 -8.34 4.11 -6.87
CA ILE A 160 -8.00 3.31 -8.04
C ILE A 160 -7.33 2.00 -7.61
N SER A 161 -6.36 2.05 -6.71
CA SER A 161 -5.67 0.86 -6.20
C SER A 161 -6.60 -0.09 -5.44
N THR A 162 -7.50 0.45 -4.60
CA THR A 162 -8.52 -0.33 -3.90
C THR A 162 -9.47 -0.99 -4.89
N MET A 163 -9.89 -0.26 -5.93
CA MET A 163 -10.76 -0.78 -6.99
C MET A 163 -10.08 -1.90 -7.79
N LEU A 164 -8.83 -1.69 -8.23
CA LEU A 164 -8.00 -2.69 -8.89
C LEU A 164 -7.87 -3.96 -8.07
N LEU A 165 -7.57 -3.83 -6.77
CA LEU A 165 -7.47 -4.97 -5.87
C LEU A 165 -8.79 -5.74 -5.79
N LYS A 166 -9.92 -5.05 -5.59
CA LYS A 166 -11.25 -5.68 -5.47
C LYS A 166 -11.66 -6.38 -6.77
N LYS A 167 -11.55 -5.70 -7.92
CA LYS A 167 -11.92 -6.25 -9.24
C LYS A 167 -10.99 -7.39 -9.67
N GLY A 168 -9.71 -7.31 -9.32
CA GLY A 168 -8.73 -8.35 -9.61
C GLY A 168 -9.02 -9.64 -8.86
N VAL A 169 -9.28 -9.56 -7.55
CA VAL A 169 -9.58 -10.77 -6.76
C VAL A 169 -10.92 -11.40 -7.12
N GLU A 170 -11.91 -10.61 -7.53
CA GLU A 170 -13.20 -11.11 -8.04
C GLU A 170 -13.02 -11.98 -9.29
N ARG A 171 -12.04 -11.63 -10.13
CA ARG A 171 -11.65 -12.40 -11.33
C ARG A 171 -10.65 -13.53 -11.04
N GLY A 172 -10.36 -13.82 -9.78
CA GLY A 172 -9.44 -14.88 -9.39
C GLY A 172 -7.96 -14.56 -9.66
N LEU A 173 -7.61 -13.29 -9.88
CA LEU A 173 -6.21 -12.90 -10.07
C LEU A 173 -5.39 -13.10 -8.80
N THR A 174 -4.13 -13.50 -9.00
CA THR A 174 -3.14 -13.65 -7.92
C THR A 174 -2.56 -12.30 -7.50
N PRO A 175 -1.97 -12.17 -6.30
CA PRO A 175 -1.21 -10.98 -5.93
C PRO A 175 -0.18 -10.56 -6.98
N PHE A 176 0.52 -11.53 -7.59
CA PHE A 176 1.45 -11.30 -8.69
C PHE A 176 0.77 -10.58 -9.86
N ALA A 177 -0.34 -11.13 -10.36
CA ALA A 177 -1.03 -10.55 -11.51
C ALA A 177 -1.54 -9.12 -11.22
N ILE A 178 -2.08 -8.88 -10.02
CA ILE A 178 -2.56 -7.55 -9.63
C ILE A 178 -1.39 -6.57 -9.45
N GLY A 179 -0.34 -6.96 -8.72
CA GLY A 179 0.81 -6.08 -8.51
C GLY A 179 1.58 -5.78 -9.80
N SER A 180 1.66 -6.72 -10.74
CA SER A 180 2.27 -6.49 -12.06
C SER A 180 1.52 -5.48 -12.93
N ILE A 181 0.23 -5.22 -12.64
CA ILE A 181 -0.50 -4.12 -13.30
C ILE A 181 0.00 -2.76 -12.79
N MET A 182 0.42 -2.68 -11.52
CA MET A 182 0.83 -1.43 -10.87
C MET A 182 2.30 -1.07 -11.11
N CYS A 183 3.19 -2.06 -11.20
CA CYS A 183 4.62 -1.81 -11.32
C CYS A 183 5.07 -1.69 -12.76
N ARG A 184 5.94 -0.72 -13.04
CA ARG A 184 6.65 -0.61 -14.33
C ARG A 184 7.61 -1.78 -14.52
N GLU A 185 7.76 -2.27 -15.76
CA GLU A 185 8.77 -3.28 -16.09
C GLU A 185 10.20 -2.69 -16.06
N ASN A 186 10.32 -1.42 -16.40
CA ASN A 186 11.52 -0.60 -16.32
C ASN A 186 11.14 0.89 -16.38
N ILE A 187 12.09 1.77 -16.09
CA ILE A 187 11.87 3.23 -16.01
C ILE A 187 11.35 3.88 -17.30
N ASN A 188 11.45 3.22 -18.46
CA ASN A 188 11.06 3.78 -19.76
C ASN A 188 9.72 3.24 -20.27
N LYS A 189 9.04 2.37 -19.51
CA LYS A 189 7.78 1.75 -19.92
C LYS A 189 6.76 1.90 -18.80
N GLU A 190 5.74 2.69 -19.06
CA GLU A 190 4.58 2.85 -18.18
C GLU A 190 3.95 1.51 -17.84
N SER A 191 3.51 1.40 -16.59
CA SER A 191 2.75 0.27 -16.10
C SER A 191 1.35 0.25 -16.72
N ALA A 192 0.68 -0.89 -16.60
CA ALA A 192 -0.68 -1.01 -17.12
C ALA A 192 -1.66 -0.07 -16.38
N ILE A 193 -1.47 0.16 -15.07
CA ILE A 193 -2.33 1.08 -14.33
C ILE A 193 -2.18 2.53 -14.78
N GLU A 194 -0.97 2.95 -15.17
CA GLU A 194 -0.73 4.28 -15.73
C GLU A 194 -1.45 4.46 -17.07
N GLN A 195 -1.34 3.47 -17.96
CA GLN A 195 -2.07 3.47 -19.23
C GLN A 195 -3.59 3.47 -19.04
N ILE A 196 -4.10 2.75 -18.04
CA ILE A 196 -5.53 2.76 -17.67
C ILE A 196 -5.96 4.15 -17.19
N VAL A 197 -5.13 4.82 -16.39
CA VAL A 197 -5.40 6.17 -15.89
C VAL A 197 -5.40 7.17 -17.03
N GLU A 198 -4.43 7.09 -17.94
CA GLU A 198 -4.34 7.94 -19.13
C GLU A 198 -5.54 7.71 -20.08
N GLU A 199 -5.88 6.46 -20.38
CA GLU A 199 -7.02 6.11 -21.25
C GLU A 199 -8.36 6.66 -20.71
N ALA A 200 -8.56 6.58 -19.39
CA ALA A 200 -9.74 7.17 -18.75
C ALA A 200 -9.68 8.70 -18.79
N GLN A 201 -8.51 9.30 -18.60
CA GLN A 201 -8.32 10.76 -18.64
C GLN A 201 -8.60 11.33 -20.04
N ASP A 202 -8.15 10.65 -21.09
CA ASP A 202 -8.40 11.02 -22.50
C ASP A 202 -9.88 10.91 -22.90
N SER A 203 -10.61 10.05 -22.20
CA SER A 203 -12.05 9.86 -22.40
C SER A 203 -12.89 10.96 -21.73
N LEU A 204 -12.30 11.83 -20.90
CA LEU A 204 -13.01 12.88 -20.19
C LEU A 204 -13.18 14.17 -21.00
N LEU A 205 -14.36 14.77 -20.88
CA LEU A 205 -14.61 16.13 -21.35
C LEU A 205 -14.19 17.17 -20.28
N PRO A 206 -13.79 18.40 -20.70
CA PRO A 206 -13.47 19.47 -19.76
C PRO A 206 -14.62 19.75 -18.78
N GLY A 207 -14.31 19.82 -17.48
CA GLY A 207 -15.28 20.14 -16.43
C GLY A 207 -16.03 18.95 -15.82
N MET A 208 -15.66 17.72 -16.15
CA MET A 208 -16.20 16.52 -15.50
C MET A 208 -15.74 16.42 -14.03
N SER A 209 -16.63 15.89 -13.18
CA SER A 209 -16.35 15.70 -11.75
C SER A 209 -15.43 14.51 -11.47
N GLU A 210 -14.73 14.51 -10.33
CA GLU A 210 -13.93 13.37 -9.85
C GLU A 210 -14.72 12.05 -9.85
N ALA A 211 -15.99 12.06 -9.44
CA ALA A 211 -16.82 10.86 -9.45
C ALA A 211 -17.00 10.26 -10.87
N ALA A 212 -17.12 11.12 -11.87
CA ALA A 212 -17.24 10.70 -13.26
C ALA A 212 -15.90 10.15 -13.80
N PHE A 213 -14.78 10.71 -13.35
CA PHE A 213 -13.46 10.17 -13.66
C PHE A 213 -13.25 8.77 -13.06
N ILE A 214 -13.54 8.60 -11.77
CA ILE A 214 -13.43 7.30 -11.10
C ILE A 214 -14.35 6.25 -11.72
N GLN A 215 -15.53 6.65 -12.20
CA GLN A 215 -16.41 5.76 -12.96
C GLN A 215 -15.80 5.35 -14.31
N SER A 216 -15.20 6.29 -15.05
CA SER A 216 -14.49 5.98 -16.30
C SER A 216 -13.32 5.02 -16.07
N ILE A 217 -12.53 5.23 -15.01
CA ILE A 217 -11.46 4.29 -14.60
C ILE A 217 -12.03 2.90 -14.36
N SER A 218 -13.17 2.78 -13.65
CA SER A 218 -13.80 1.47 -13.39
C SER A 218 -14.10 0.71 -14.67
N GLU A 219 -14.63 1.39 -15.69
CA GLU A 219 -15.03 0.80 -16.97
C GLU A 219 -13.82 0.37 -17.80
N VAL A 220 -12.80 1.23 -17.91
CA VAL A 220 -11.54 0.91 -18.58
C VAL A 220 -10.87 -0.28 -17.89
N LEU A 221 -10.81 -0.24 -16.56
CA LEU A 221 -10.22 -1.30 -15.75
C LEU A 221 -10.94 -2.65 -15.96
N ASP A 222 -12.28 -2.68 -16.05
CA ASP A 222 -13.01 -3.91 -16.37
C ASP A 222 -12.60 -4.48 -17.73
N SER A 223 -12.53 -3.63 -18.77
CA SER A 223 -12.08 -4.04 -20.12
C SER A 223 -10.66 -4.62 -20.14
N TRP A 224 -9.75 -4.02 -19.38
CA TRP A 224 -8.38 -4.50 -19.23
C TRP A 224 -8.30 -5.85 -18.50
N LEU A 225 -9.00 -5.98 -17.36
CA LEU A 225 -8.97 -7.20 -16.55
C LEU A 225 -9.68 -8.38 -17.24
N ASP A 226 -10.72 -8.13 -18.02
CA ASP A 226 -11.40 -9.18 -18.79
C ASP A 226 -10.48 -9.78 -19.87
N LYS A 227 -9.58 -8.98 -20.47
CA LYS A 227 -8.57 -9.50 -21.42
C LYS A 227 -7.54 -10.43 -20.78
N LEU A 228 -7.29 -10.28 -19.48
CA LEU A 228 -6.31 -11.11 -18.73
C LEU A 228 -6.89 -12.45 -18.25
N THR A 229 -8.21 -12.57 -18.24
CA THR A 229 -8.92 -13.73 -17.67
C THR A 229 -9.65 -14.57 -18.72
N ASN A 230 -9.68 -14.11 -19.96
CA ASN A 230 -10.20 -14.82 -21.14
C ASN A 230 -9.12 -15.58 -21.91
#